data_AF-A0A848MWP3-F1
#
_entry.id   AF-A0A848MWP3-F1
#
_cell.length_a   1.000
_cell.length_b   1.000
_cell.length_c   1.000
_cell.angle_alpha   90.00
_cell.angle_beta   90.00
_cell.angle_gamma   90.00
#
_symmetry.space_group_name_H-M   'P 1'
#
loop_
_entity.id
_entity.type
_entity.pdbx_description
1 polymer ?
#
loop_
_entity_poly.entity_id
_entity_poly.type
_entity_poly.pdbx_seq_one_letter_code
_entity_poly.pdbx_strand_id
1 'polypeptide(L)' 'MKLKELLRILPDKADATFEIVEETYPTGILVKNILATYPRAAEYEVIQLDAGITTNDGKDIPTLCIEVSNVN' A
#
# COMPACT_ATOMS: atom_id res chain seq x y z
N MET A 1 7.54 1.01 -11.33
CA MET A 1 6.33 0.28 -11.81
C MET A 1 5.10 1.03 -11.32
N LYS A 2 3.97 1.00 -12.02
CA LYS A 2 2.77 1.70 -11.55
C LYS A 2 2.05 0.90 -10.47
N LEU A 3 1.40 1.57 -9.52
CA LEU A 3 0.65 0.93 -8.43
C LEU A 3 -0.35 -0.11 -8.95
N LYS A 4 -1.15 0.23 -9.98
CA LYS A 4 -2.13 -0.69 -10.58
C LYS A 4 -1.51 -1.99 -11.11
N GLU A 5 -0.23 -1.96 -11.52
CA GLU A 5 0.48 -3.13 -12.03
C GLU A 5 0.92 -4.03 -10.88
N LEU A 6 1.40 -3.44 -9.79
CA LEU A 6 1.73 -4.15 -8.56
C LEU A 6 0.50 -4.83 -7.95
N LEU A 7 -0.62 -4.12 -7.86
CA LEU A 7 -1.83 -4.66 -7.24
C LEU A 7 -2.44 -5.84 -8.02
N ARG A 8 -2.13 -5.99 -9.31
CA ARG A 8 -2.57 -7.14 -10.12
C ARG A 8 -1.83 -8.44 -9.79
N ILE A 9 -0.65 -8.36 -9.18
CA ILE A 9 0.17 -9.54 -8.83
C ILE A 9 0.10 -9.89 -7.35
N LEU A 10 -0.40 -8.98 -6.51
CA LEU A 10 -0.56 -9.21 -5.08
C LEU A 10 -1.85 -9.97 -4.77
N PRO A 11 -1.86 -10.83 -3.74
CA PRO A 11 -3.10 -11.48 -3.29
C PRO A 11 -4.10 -10.44 -2.73
N ASP A 12 -5.35 -10.50 -3.17
CA ASP A 12 -6.43 -9.59 -2.72
C ASP A 12 -6.60 -9.52 -1.19
N LYS A 13 -6.30 -10.62 -0.50
CA LYS A 13 -6.45 -10.78 0.95
C LYS A 13 -5.19 -10.40 1.73
N ALA A 14 -4.11 -10.02 1.07
CA ALA A 14 -2.90 -9.58 1.76
C ALA A 14 -3.15 -8.27 2.50
N ASP A 15 -2.67 -8.21 3.74
CA ASP A 15 -2.60 -6.98 4.52
C ASP A 15 -1.45 -6.11 3.99
N ALA A 16 -1.75 -4.84 3.76
CA ALA A 16 -0.76 -3.85 3.33
C ALA A 16 -0.83 -2.58 4.19
N THR A 17 0.31 -1.93 4.36
CA THR A 17 0.38 -0.55 4.80
C THR A 17 0.66 0.27 3.56
N PHE A 18 -0.18 1.25 3.28
CA PHE A 18 -0.09 2.05 2.06
C PHE A 18 0.19 3.51 2.40
N GLU A 19 1.21 4.07 1.76
CA GLU A 19 1.62 5.46 1.92
C GLU A 19 1.75 6.15 0.56
N ILE A 20 1.24 7.37 0.50
CA ILE A 20 1.51 8.31 -0.59
C ILE A 20 2.46 9.34 0.00
N VAL A 21 3.69 9.44 -0.51
CA VAL A 21 4.75 10.28 0.08
C VAL A 21 4.33 11.75 0.22
N GLU A 22 3.53 12.24 -0.71
CA GLU A 22 3.05 13.62 -0.70
C GLU A 22 1.92 13.87 0.32
N GLU A 23 1.46 12.84 1.04
CA GLU A 23 0.36 12.90 1.99
C GLU A 23 0.82 12.57 3.41
N THR A 24 0.24 13.24 4.41
CA THR A 24 0.56 12.98 5.81
C THR A 24 -0.12 11.68 6.29
N TYR A 25 0.71 10.70 6.64
CA TYR A 25 0.45 9.42 7.35
C TYR A 25 0.18 8.17 6.48
N PRO A 26 0.93 7.08 6.71
CA PRO A 26 0.61 5.77 6.15
C PRO A 26 -0.71 5.22 6.74
N THR A 27 -1.49 4.54 5.92
CA THR A 27 -2.76 3.90 6.32
C THR A 27 -2.67 2.38 6.16
N GLY A 28 -2.99 1.62 7.22
CA GLY A 28 -3.17 0.18 7.14
C GLY A 28 -4.44 -0.19 6.38
N ILE A 29 -4.34 -0.98 5.32
CA ILE A 29 -5.43 -1.27 4.38
C ILE A 29 -5.23 -2.62 3.67
N LEU A 30 -6.32 -3.34 3.39
CA LEU A 30 -6.25 -4.54 2.54
C LEU A 30 -5.88 -4.16 1.11
N VAL A 31 -5.01 -4.95 0.45
CA VAL A 31 -4.58 -4.72 -0.94
C VAL A 31 -5.76 -4.43 -1.88
N LYS A 32 -6.82 -5.24 -1.81
CA LYS A 32 -8.03 -5.07 -2.64
C LYS A 32 -8.75 -3.72 -2.48
N ASN A 33 -8.57 -3.05 -1.34
CA ASN A 33 -9.25 -1.79 -1.02
C ASN A 33 -8.43 -0.56 -1.43
N ILE A 34 -7.14 -0.71 -1.77
CA ILE A 34 -6.24 0.43 -2.04
C ILE A 34 -6.79 1.34 -3.14
N LEU A 35 -7.16 0.80 -4.31
CA LEU A 35 -7.66 1.64 -5.42
C LEU A 35 -9.10 2.14 -5.21
N ALA A 36 -9.87 1.46 -4.35
CA ALA A 36 -11.20 1.95 -3.98
C ALA A 36 -11.09 3.19 -3.08
N THR A 37 -10.10 3.21 -2.18
CA THR A 37 -9.85 4.33 -1.26
C THR A 37 -9.03 5.45 -1.92
N TYR A 38 -8.02 5.09 -2.72
CA TYR A 38 -7.08 6.01 -3.37
C TYR A 38 -7.06 5.83 -4.90
N PRO A 39 -8.17 6.09 -5.60
CA PRO A 39 -8.25 5.86 -7.05
C PRO A 39 -7.23 6.68 -7.85
N ARG A 40 -6.89 7.89 -7.37
CA ARG A 40 -5.88 8.77 -7.98
C ARG A 40 -4.49 8.14 -8.02
N ALA A 41 -4.17 7.25 -7.07
CA ALA A 41 -2.84 6.67 -6.92
C ALA A 41 -2.58 5.51 -7.90
N ALA A 42 -3.57 5.09 -8.70
CA ALA A 42 -3.43 3.97 -9.64
C ALA A 42 -2.24 4.12 -10.61
N GLU A 43 -1.97 5.35 -11.03
CA GLU A 43 -0.88 5.72 -11.95
C GLU A 43 0.39 6.19 -11.24
N TYR A 44 0.41 6.19 -9.91
CA TYR A 44 1.58 6.62 -9.15
C TYR A 44 2.66 5.54 -9.23
N GLU A 45 3.90 5.98 -9.17
CA GLU A 45 5.06 5.10 -9.17
C GLU A 45 5.19 4.45 -7.80
N VAL A 46 5.35 3.13 -7.77
CA VAL A 46 5.80 2.43 -6.56
C VAL A 46 7.28 2.77 -6.38
N ILE A 47 7.61 3.42 -5.27
CA ILE A 47 8.98 3.85 -4.95
C ILE A 47 9.66 2.91 -3.94
N GLN A 48 8.88 2.28 -3.06
CA GLN A 48 9.39 1.37 -2.04
C GLN A 48 8.40 0.23 -1.78
N LEU A 49 8.97 -0.96 -1.58
CA LEU A 49 8.28 -2.14 -1.10
C LEU A 49 9.10 -2.73 0.04
N ASP A 50 8.48 -2.89 1.20
CA ASP A 50 9.15 -3.43 2.38
C ASP A 50 8.25 -4.40 3.15
N ALA A 51 8.86 -5.30 3.92
CA ALA A 51 8.15 -6.16 4.85
C ALA A 51 8.03 -5.46 6.21
N GLY A 52 6.81 -5.35 6.71
CA GLY A 52 6.50 -4.73 7.98
C GLY A 52 5.70 -5.64 8.92
N ILE A 53 5.57 -5.19 10.16
CA ILE A 53 4.64 -5.76 11.14
C ILE A 53 3.72 -4.63 11.57
N THR A 54 2.41 -4.84 11.40
CA THR A 54 1.39 -3.94 11.95
C THR A 54 0.81 -4.61 13.18
N THR A 55 0.87 -3.93 14.33
CA THR A 55 0.24 -4.42 15.56
C THR A 55 -1.16 -3.83 15.68
N ASN A 56 -2.18 -4.69 15.68
CA ASN A 56 -3.59 -4.30 15.87
C ASN A 56 -4.19 -5.10 17.03
N ASP A 57 -4.81 -4.42 18.00
CA ASP A 57 -5.34 -5.02 19.23
C ASP A 57 -4.36 -5.98 19.94
N GLY A 58 -3.07 -5.61 19.95
CA GLY A 58 -2.00 -6.41 20.56
C GLY A 58 -1.62 -7.68 19.78
N LYS A 59 -2.08 -7.85 18.54
CA LYS A 59 -1.67 -8.92 17.63
C LYS A 59 -0.81 -8.37 16.52
N ASP A 60 0.33 -9.03 16.30
CA ASP A 60 1.24 -8.72 15.20
C ASP A 60 0.75 -9.37 13.90
N ILE A 61 0.62 -8.56 12.87
CA ILE A 61 0.16 -8.96 11.55
C ILE A 61 1.29 -8.67 10.55
N PRO A 62 1.90 -9.70 9.93
CA PRO A 62 2.82 -9.50 8.82
C PRO A 62 2.13 -8.69 7.72
N THR A 63 2.75 -7.58 7.31
CA THR A 63 2.14 -6.60 6.43
C THR A 63 3.12 -6.21 5.33
N LEU A 64 2.63 -6.01 4.11
CA LEU A 64 3.43 -5.43 3.03
C LEU A 64 3.34 -3.90 3.09
N CYS A 65 4.47 -3.22 3.27
CA CYS A 65 4.54 -1.76 3.17
C CYS A 65 4.72 -1.37 1.70
N ILE A 66 3.82 -0.52 1.20
CA ILE A 66 3.82 0.00 -0.17
C ILE A 66 3.88 1.52 -0.08
N GLU A 67 4.94 2.11 -0.62
CA GLU A 67 5.06 3.56 -0.77
C GLU A 67 4.96 3.92 -2.26
N VAL A 68 4.15 4.94 -2.54
CA VAL A 68 3.97 5.47 -3.89
C VAL A 68 4.17 6.99 -3.94
N SER A 69 4.50 7.48 -5.12
CA SER A 69 4.70 8.91 -5.38
C SER A 69 4.19 9.30 -6.76
N ASN A 70 3.73 10.55 -6.87
CA ASN A 70 3.30 11.16 -8.13
C ASN A 70 4.36 12.04 -8.80
N VAL A 71 5.56 12.16 -8.20
CA VAL A 71 6.62 13.05 -8.69
C VAL A 71 7.68 12.38 -9.57
N ASN A 72 7.52 11.08 -9.86
CA ASN A 72 8.42 10.29 -10.71
C ASN A 72 7.86 10.02 -12.11
#